data_AF-X8APC0-F1
#
_entry.id   AF-X8APC0-F1
#
_cell.length_a   1.000
_cell.length_b   1.000
_cell.length_c   1.000
_cell.angle_alpha   90.00
_cell.angle_beta   90.00
_cell.angle_gamma   90.00
#
_symmetry.space_group_name_H-M   'P 1'
#
loop_
_entity.id
_entity.type
_entity.pdbx_description
1 polymer ?
#
loop_
_entity_poly.entity_id
_entity_poly.type
_entity_poly.pdbx_seq_one_letter_code
_entity_poly.pdbx_strand_id
1 'polypeptide(L)' 'MSYLNEIAQPEQADFTNLPWTYTITTTIPAVIANVVAQGTSDTIGCRITVNGEVKDEQSSAGHHAQTSCLVKAA' A
#
# COMPACT_ATOMS: atom_id res chain seq x y z
N MET A 1 2.88 -9.36 -0.03
CA MET A 1 2.42 -8.01 -0.43
C MET A 1 3.50 -7.38 -1.30
N SER A 2 3.15 -6.67 -2.37
CA SER A 2 4.12 -5.95 -3.21
C SER A 2 3.89 -4.44 -3.05
N TYR A 3 4.96 -3.66 -2.94
CA TYR A 3 4.94 -2.18 -2.98
C TYR A 3 6.11 -1.64 -3.80
N LEU A 4 6.09 -0.33 -4.08
CA LEU A 4 7.21 0.37 -4.71
C LEU A 4 7.84 1.28 -3.64
N ASN A 5 9.17 1.22 -3.53
CA ASN A 5 9.92 2.03 -2.57
C ASN A 5 10.17 3.46 -3.07
N GLU A 6 10.97 4.24 -2.34
CA GLU A 6 11.29 5.65 -2.59
C GLU A 6 11.86 5.96 -3.98
N ILE A 7 12.39 4.96 -4.68
CA ILE A 7 12.94 5.05 -6.05
C ILE A 7 12.10 4.27 -7.07
N ALA A 8 10.83 3.99 -6.74
CA ALA A 8 9.92 3.20 -7.57
C ALA A 8 10.42 1.78 -7.88
N GLN A 9 11.24 1.20 -7.00
CA GLN A 9 11.69 -0.18 -7.14
C GLN A 9 10.68 -1.13 -6.45
N PRO A 10 10.25 -2.22 -7.11
CA PRO A 10 9.35 -3.20 -6.51
C PRO A 10 10.01 -3.90 -5.33
N GLU A 11 9.39 -3.76 -4.17
CA GLU A 11 9.74 -4.44 -2.95
C GLU A 11 8.62 -5.43 -2.61
N GLN A 12 9.02 -6.63 -2.21
CA GLN A 12 8.11 -7.67 -1.77
C GLN A 12 8.31 -7.88 -0.28
N ALA A 13 7.21 -7.81 0.46
CA ALA A 13 7.23 -8.09 1.86
C ALA A 13 6.23 -9.20 2.20
N ASP A 14 6.76 -10.21 2.89
CA ASP A 14 5.99 -11.27 3.52
C ASP A 14 5.61 -10.82 4.92
N PHE A 15 4.34 -10.49 5.10
CA PHE A 15 3.81 -10.09 6.39
C PHE A 15 2.79 -11.11 6.86
N THR A 16 3.08 -11.73 8.00
CA THR A 16 2.25 -12.76 8.62
C THR A 16 1.17 -12.20 9.54
N ASN A 17 1.27 -10.93 9.99
CA ASN A 17 0.34 -10.31 10.95
C ASN A 17 -0.13 -8.90 10.54
N LEU A 18 -1.44 -8.65 10.63
CA LEU A 18 -2.10 -7.33 10.51
C LEU A 18 -2.27 -6.67 11.90
N PRO A 19 -2.42 -5.33 12.01
CA PRO A 19 -2.25 -4.32 10.97
C PRO A 19 -0.78 -3.87 10.88
N TRP A 20 -0.25 -3.77 9.65
CA TRP A 20 1.08 -3.23 9.39
C TRP A 20 0.98 -1.83 8.78
N THR A 21 1.98 -0.99 9.05
CA THR A 21 2.12 0.35 8.46
C THR A 21 3.54 0.46 7.92
N TYR A 22 3.69 0.91 6.68
CA TYR A 22 5.00 1.16 6.06
C TYR A 22 5.06 2.60 5.59
N THR A 23 6.04 3.35 6.12
CA THR A 23 6.22 4.77 5.80
C THR A 23 7.44 4.92 4.90
N ILE A 24 7.22 5.47 3.71
CA ILE A 24 8.28 5.80 2.75
C ILE A 24 8.48 7.32 2.77
N THR A 25 9.72 7.75 3.00
CA THR A 25 10.11 9.16 2.89
C THR A 25 11.01 9.33 1.68
N THR A 26 10.58 10.12 0.71
CA THR A 26 11.35 10.39 -0.52
C THR A 26 11.34 11.88 -0.84
N THR A 27 12.42 12.36 -1.45
CA THR A 27 12.55 13.74 -1.96
C THR A 27 12.26 13.83 -3.46
N ILE A 28 11.97 12.70 -4.10
CA ILE A 28 11.65 12.63 -5.53
C ILE A 28 10.19 13.10 -5.72
N PRO A 29 9.93 14.12 -6.56
CA PRO A 29 8.59 14.66 -6.76
C PRO A 29 7.64 13.68 -7.46
N ALA A 30 8.19 12.77 -8.27
CA ALA A 30 7.45 11.72 -8.95
C ALA A 30 7.55 10.40 -8.18
N VAL A 31 6.47 10.00 -7.51
CA VAL A 31 6.39 8.73 -6.77
C VAL A 31 5.22 7.92 -7.30
N ILE A 32 5.52 6.70 -7.72
CA ILE A 32 4.50 5.69 -8.01
C ILE A 32 4.59 4.70 -6.86
N ALA A 33 3.51 4.55 -6.08
CA ALA A 33 3.41 3.51 -5.08
C ALA A 33 2.18 2.65 -5.35
N ASN A 34 2.39 1.34 -5.49
CA ASN A 34 1.34 0.36 -5.74
C ASN A 34 1.37 -0.71 -4.65
N VAL A 35 0.43 -0.66 -3.73
CA VAL A 35 0.31 -1.62 -2.63
C VAL A 35 -0.73 -2.67 -2.99
N VAL A 36 -0.35 -3.94 -2.99
CA VAL A 36 -1.31 -5.06 -3.09
C VAL A 36 -1.27 -5.89 -1.81
N ALA A 37 -2.42 -5.97 -1.15
CA ALA A 37 -2.62 -6.79 0.05
C ALA A 37 -3.66 -7.88 -0.23
N GLN A 38 -3.32 -9.11 0.15
CA GLN A 38 -4.19 -10.28 0.08
C GLN A 38 -4.01 -11.07 1.37
N GLY A 39 -5.11 -11.54 1.95
CA GLY A 39 -5.07 -12.33 3.17
C GLY A 39 -6.40 -13.00 3.44
N THR A 40 -6.43 -13.81 4.51
CA THR A 40 -7.60 -14.59 4.92
C THR A 40 -8.48 -13.87 5.94
N SER A 41 -8.15 -12.62 6.27
CA SER A 41 -8.93 -11.81 7.21
C SER A 41 -10.22 -11.34 6.56
N ASP A 42 -11.29 -11.23 7.35
CA ASP A 42 -12.62 -10.82 6.88
C ASP A 42 -12.63 -9.43 6.24
N THR A 43 -11.64 -8.59 6.54
CA THR A 43 -11.49 -7.27 5.96
C THR A 43 -10.02 -6.89 5.84
N ILE A 44 -9.62 -6.39 4.68
CA ILE A 44 -8.27 -5.89 4.41
C ILE A 44 -8.37 -4.50 3.78
N GLY A 45 -7.70 -3.54 4.39
CA GLY A 45 -7.57 -2.18 3.89
C GLY A 45 -6.15 -1.87 3.42
N CYS A 46 -6.04 -0.96 2.47
CA CYS A 46 -4.81 -0.25 2.17
C CYS A 46 -5.10 1.25 2.20
N ARG A 47 -4.11 2.02 2.62
CA ARG A 47 -4.16 3.49 2.65
C ARG A 47 -2.79 4.02 2.28
N ILE A 48 -2.74 4.97 1.36
CA ILE A 48 -1.54 5.69 0.96
C ILE A 48 -1.74 7.17 1.30
N THR A 49 -0.82 7.73 2.06
CA THR A 49 -0.78 9.16 2.39
C THR A 49 0.47 9.81 1.82
N VAL A 50 0.32 11.00 1.23
CA VAL A 50 1.43 11.81 0.70
C VAL A 50 1.32 13.20 1.32
N ASN A 51 2.38 13.65 1.99
CA ASN A 51 2.39 14.94 2.71
C ASN A 51 1.21 15.11 3.69
N GLY A 52 0.74 14.02 4.30
CA GLY A 52 -0.39 14.02 5.22
C GLY A 52 -1.78 13.97 4.56
N GLU A 53 -1.87 14.03 3.23
CA GLU A 53 -3.13 13.86 2.50
C GLU A 53 -3.31 12.40 2.08
N VAL A 54 -4.49 11.83 2.34
CA VAL A 54 -4.88 10.52 1.80
C VAL A 54 -5.01 10.66 0.28
N LYS A 55 -4.17 9.91 -0.46
CA LYS A 55 -4.20 9.90 -1.92
C LYS A 55 -4.98 8.71 -2.47
N ASP A 56 -4.94 7.59 -1.76
CA ASP A 56 -5.74 6.41 -2.08
C ASP A 56 -6.04 5.62 -0.81
N GLU A 57 -7.25 5.11 -0.72
CA GLU A 57 -7.71 4.26 0.39
C GLU A 57 -8.73 3.28 -0.16
N GLN A 58 -8.43 1.99 -0.02
CA GLN A 58 -9.28 0.94 -0.53
C GLN A 58 -9.43 -0.14 0.52
N SER A 59 -10.66 -0.60 0.73
CA SER A 59 -10.98 -1.70 1.64
C SER A 59 -11.72 -2.80 0.89
N SER A 60 -11.34 -4.04 1.15
CA SER A 60 -12.00 -5.23 0.63
C SER A 60 -12.44 -6.12 1.77
N ALA A 61 -13.62 -6.71 1.66
CA ALA A 61 -14.20 -7.60 2.66
C ALA A 61 -14.45 -8.99 2.05
N GLY A 62 -14.23 -10.04 2.83
CA GLY A 62 -14.48 -11.44 2.45
C GLY A 62 -13.34 -12.39 2.84
N HIS A 63 -13.63 -13.69 2.84
CA HIS A 63 -12.72 -14.77 3.24
C HIS A 63 -11.38 -14.83 2.47
N HIS A 64 -11.29 -14.13 1.35
CA HIS A 64 -10.08 -13.93 0.55
C HIS A 64 -9.97 -12.47 0.11
N ALA A 65 -10.11 -11.54 1.06
CA ALA A 65 -10.04 -10.12 0.77
C ALA A 65 -8.72 -9.78 0.05
N GLN A 66 -8.86 -9.13 -1.11
CA GLN A 66 -7.75 -8.54 -1.85
C GLN A 66 -8.06 -7.07 -2.05
N THR A 67 -7.11 -6.21 -1.71
CA THR A 67 -7.19 -4.77 -1.96
C THR A 67 -5.91 -4.29 -2.63
N SER A 68 -6.05 -3.25 -3.46
CA SER A 68 -4.93 -2.61 -4.15
C SER A 68 -5.07 -1.10 -4.05
N CYS A 69 -4.00 -0.43 -3.61
CA CYS A 69 -3.93 1.03 -3.61
C CYS A 69 -2.82 1.47 -4.55
N LEU A 70 -3.09 2.48 -5.36
CA LEU A 70 -2.15 3.05 -6.31
C LEU A 70 -2.17 4.57 -6.22
N VAL A 71 -1.02 5.16 -5.88
CA VAL A 71 -0.80 6.59 -6.08
C VAL A 71 0.19 6.81 -7.22
N LYS A 72 -0.15 7.78 -8.07
CA LYS A 72 0.78 8.45 -8.97
C LYS A 72 0.87 9.89 -8.50
N ALA A 73 1.85 10.18 -7.65
CA ALA A 73 2.17 11.56 -7.27
C ALA A 73 3.12 12.12 -8.33
N ALA A 74 2.73 13.24 -8.95
CA ALA A 74 3.50 14.00 -9.93
C ALA A 74 3.42 15.48 -9.57
#